data_AF-V5HB30-F1
#
_entry.id   AF-V5HB30-F1
#
_cell.length_a   1.000
_cell.length_b   1.000
_cell.length_c   1.000
_cell.angle_alpha   90.00
_cell.angle_beta   90.00
_cell.angle_gamma   90.00
#
_symmetry.space_group_name_H-M   'P 1'
#
loop_
_entity.id
_entity.type
_entity.pdbx_description
1 polymer ?
#
loop_
_entity_poly.entity_id
_entity_poly.type
_entity_poly.pdbx_seq_one_letter_code
_entity_poly.pdbx_strand_id
1 'polypeptide(L)'
;MIFSLLKCVFRFALYFLLVFLVLPFIPLSLDFEPVAYKVDFPEFKGPLAVNKALDKVEYLLQNQIVGPESFEVREGSIYTGIIGGQLIKITGKKITPVAKFGKKCEGQWEESICGRPLGMRFDKAGKLYVLDAYYGLHVVDVKTGSVVPLVP
;
A
#
# COMPACT_ATOMS: atom_id res chain seq x y z
N MET A 1 -4.75 58.53 -30.57
CA MET A 1 -4.19 57.16 -30.39
C MET A 1 -4.41 56.60 -28.98
N ILE A 2 -3.99 57.31 -27.92
CA ILE A 2 -4.08 56.87 -26.51
C ILE A 2 -5.52 56.56 -26.04
N PHE A 3 -6.51 57.41 -26.38
CA PHE A 3 -7.91 57.17 -26.02
C PHE A 3 -8.53 55.92 -26.66
N SER A 4 -8.06 55.52 -27.84
CA SER A 4 -8.52 54.29 -28.51
C SER A 4 -7.92 53.05 -27.84
N LEU A 5 -6.64 53.14 -27.45
CA LEU A 5 -5.94 52.08 -26.73
C LEU A 5 -6.55 51.87 -25.34
N LEU A 6 -6.85 52.95 -24.61
CA LEU A 6 -7.47 52.90 -23.28
C LEU A 6 -8.87 52.26 -23.32
N LYS A 7 -9.68 52.58 -24.34
CA LYS A 7 -10.98 51.91 -24.58
C LYS A 7 -10.82 50.42 -24.89
N CYS A 8 -9.76 50.04 -25.60
CA CYS A 8 -9.47 48.65 -25.90
C CYS A 8 -9.09 47.87 -24.62
N VAL A 9 -8.17 48.40 -23.83
CA VAL A 9 -7.74 47.81 -22.55
C VAL A 9 -8.91 47.69 -21.57
N PHE A 10 -9.74 48.73 -21.46
CA PHE A 10 -10.92 48.70 -20.59
C PHE A 10 -11.94 47.64 -21.03
N ARG A 11 -12.20 47.50 -22.33
CA ARG A 11 -13.06 46.43 -22.86
C ARG A 11 -12.49 45.05 -22.56
N PHE A 12 -11.19 44.85 -22.77
CA PHE A 12 -10.51 43.59 -22.43
C PHE A 12 -10.63 43.26 -20.94
N ALA A 13 -10.38 44.23 -20.06
CA ALA A 13 -10.53 44.06 -18.62
C ALA A 13 -11.98 43.70 -18.22
N LEU A 14 -12.96 44.32 -18.88
CA LEU A 14 -14.38 44.07 -18.62
C LEU A 14 -14.81 42.68 -19.10
N TYR A 15 -14.35 42.21 -20.27
CA TYR A 15 -14.58 40.84 -20.72
C TYR A 15 -13.89 39.82 -19.81
N PHE A 16 -12.67 40.10 -19.37
CA PHE A 16 -11.93 39.22 -18.47
C PHE A 16 -12.63 39.09 -17.11
N LEU A 17 -13.09 40.21 -16.54
CA LEU A 17 -13.90 40.23 -15.32
C LEU A 17 -15.19 39.42 -15.49
N LEU A 18 -15.88 39.59 -16.62
CA LEU A 18 -17.11 38.87 -16.91
C LEU A 18 -16.89 37.37 -17.04
N VAL A 19 -15.80 36.92 -17.68
CA VAL A 19 -15.43 35.50 -17.73
C VAL A 19 -15.15 34.96 -16.33
N PHE A 20 -14.38 35.66 -15.50
CA PHE A 20 -14.10 35.24 -14.12
C PHE A 20 -15.34 35.16 -13.24
N LEU A 21 -16.30 36.08 -13.44
CA LEU A 21 -17.57 36.08 -12.73
C LEU A 21 -18.48 34.94 -13.19
N VAL A 22 -18.44 34.53 -14.46
CA VAL A 22 -19.29 33.46 -15.00
C VAL A 22 -18.70 32.07 -14.79
N LEU A 23 -17.37 31.92 -14.82
CA LEU A 23 -16.66 30.65 -14.72
C LEU A 23 -17.11 29.74 -13.55
N PRO A 24 -17.27 30.21 -12.29
CA PRO A 24 -17.66 29.35 -11.17
C PRO A 24 -19.13 28.89 -11.22
N PHE A 25 -19.96 29.53 -12.06
CA PHE A 25 -21.37 29.17 -12.26
C PHE A 25 -21.60 28.32 -13.51
N ILE A 26 -20.54 28.01 -14.27
CA ILE A 26 -20.62 27.01 -15.33
C ILE A 26 -20.68 25.65 -14.63
N PRO A 27 -21.77 24.89 -14.77
CA PRO A 27 -21.87 23.56 -14.20
C PRO A 27 -20.89 22.63 -14.92
N LEU A 28 -19.66 22.57 -14.43
CA LEU A 28 -18.71 21.55 -14.84
C LEU A 28 -19.10 20.29 -14.07
N SER A 29 -20.01 19.51 -14.65
CA SER A 29 -20.38 18.19 -14.11
C SER A 29 -19.13 17.31 -14.09
N LEU A 30 -18.45 17.27 -12.94
CA LEU A 30 -17.36 16.34 -12.65
C LEU A 30 -17.87 14.94 -12.30
N ASP A 31 -19.19 14.81 -12.18
CA ASP A 31 -19.87 13.54 -12.02
C ASP A 31 -19.89 12.81 -13.36
N PHE A 32 -19.10 11.76 -13.46
CA PHE A 32 -19.22 10.77 -14.53
C PHE A 32 -20.03 9.60 -14.01
N GLU A 33 -20.99 9.12 -14.80
CA GLU A 33 -21.61 7.84 -14.50
C GLU A 33 -20.63 6.71 -14.84
N PRO A 34 -20.24 5.85 -13.88
CA PRO A 34 -19.32 4.77 -14.15
C PRO A 34 -19.99 3.77 -15.10
N VAL A 35 -19.46 3.67 -16.32
CA VAL A 35 -19.92 2.67 -17.29
C VAL A 35 -19.34 1.31 -16.88
N ALA A 36 -20.21 0.36 -16.56
CA ALA A 36 -19.80 -1.00 -16.22
C ALA A 36 -19.12 -1.66 -17.43
N TYR A 37 -17.82 -1.94 -17.31
CA TYR A 37 -17.08 -2.70 -18.30
C TYR A 37 -17.39 -4.19 -18.13
N LYS A 38 -18.05 -4.79 -19.11
CA LYS A 38 -18.26 -6.25 -19.17
C LYS A 38 -17.12 -6.88 -19.94
N VAL A 39 -16.39 -7.77 -19.27
CA VAL A 39 -15.35 -8.60 -19.87
C VAL A 39 -15.92 -9.98 -20.07
N ASP A 40 -15.76 -10.53 -21.27
CA ASP A 40 -15.99 -11.95 -21.50
C ASP A 40 -14.83 -12.71 -20.84
N PHE A 41 -15.13 -13.41 -19.75
CA PHE A 41 -14.13 -14.24 -19.08
C PHE A 41 -13.74 -15.41 -19.99
N PRO A 42 -12.46 -15.78 -20.04
CA PRO A 42 -12.05 -16.99 -20.73
C PRO A 42 -12.72 -18.22 -20.09
N GLU A 43 -12.97 -19.25 -20.89
CA GLU A 43 -13.48 -20.51 -20.35
C GLU A 43 -12.49 -21.09 -19.32
N PHE A 44 -13.01 -21.52 -18.17
CA PHE A 44 -12.23 -22.15 -17.10
C PHE A 44 -11.81 -23.57 -17.48
N LYS A 45 -10.79 -23.68 -18.35
CA LYS A 45 -10.19 -24.93 -18.83
C LYS A 45 -8.70 -24.98 -18.53
N GLY A 46 -8.13 -26.18 -18.55
CA GLY A 46 -6.69 -26.39 -18.32
C GLY A 46 -6.25 -25.86 -16.95
N PRO A 47 -5.22 -25.00 -16.86
CA PRO A 47 -4.78 -24.40 -15.59
C PRO A 47 -5.85 -23.58 -14.86
N LEU A 48 -6.87 -23.08 -15.59
CA LEU A 48 -7.97 -22.30 -15.02
C LEU A 48 -9.19 -23.17 -14.65
N ALA A 49 -9.11 -24.48 -14.85
CA ALA A 49 -10.21 -25.38 -14.52
C ALA A 49 -10.54 -25.31 -13.03
N VAL A 50 -11.85 -25.33 -12.74
CA VAL A 50 -12.35 -25.37 -11.36
C VAL A 50 -11.76 -26.58 -10.64
N ASN A 51 -11.20 -26.34 -9.46
CA ASN A 51 -10.58 -27.37 -8.64
C ASN A 51 -10.93 -27.18 -7.17
N LYS A 52 -10.62 -28.21 -6.37
CA LYS A 52 -10.87 -28.27 -4.91
C LYS A 52 -9.58 -28.23 -4.10
N ALA A 53 -8.50 -27.70 -4.66
CA ALA A 53 -7.20 -27.70 -3.99
C ALA A 53 -7.24 -26.95 -2.65
N LEU A 54 -8.08 -25.92 -2.56
CA LEU A 54 -8.24 -25.10 -1.35
C LEU A 54 -9.25 -25.68 -0.34
N ASP A 55 -9.95 -26.78 -0.64
CA ASP A 55 -10.92 -27.38 0.30
C ASP A 55 -10.24 -28.06 1.50
N LYS A 56 -8.95 -28.39 1.40
CA LYS A 56 -8.17 -29.11 2.41
C LYS A 56 -7.14 -28.24 3.14
N VAL A 57 -7.37 -26.92 3.19
CA VAL A 57 -6.46 -26.00 3.88
C VAL A 57 -6.58 -26.15 5.40
N GLU A 58 -5.45 -26.04 6.09
CA GLU A 58 -5.40 -25.90 7.55
C GLU A 58 -5.28 -24.42 7.91
N TYR A 59 -6.11 -23.96 8.85
CA TYR A 59 -5.99 -22.61 9.40
C TYR A 59 -4.92 -22.58 10.50
N LEU A 60 -3.85 -21.83 10.26
CA LEU A 60 -2.81 -21.59 11.24
C LEU A 60 -3.10 -20.27 11.99
N LEU A 61 -3.02 -20.31 13.32
CA LEU A 61 -3.04 -19.12 14.18
C LEU A 61 -4.26 -18.20 13.99
N GLN A 62 -5.42 -18.80 13.70
CA GLN A 62 -6.67 -18.07 13.50
C GLN A 62 -6.96 -17.14 14.69
N ASN A 63 -7.26 -15.87 14.38
CA ASN A 63 -7.53 -14.80 15.36
C ASN A 63 -6.37 -14.45 16.30
N GLN A 64 -5.16 -14.97 16.10
CA GLN A 64 -3.98 -14.64 16.92
C GLN A 64 -3.07 -13.59 16.27
N ILE A 65 -3.11 -13.49 14.94
CA ILE A 65 -2.33 -12.54 14.15
C ILE A 65 -3.29 -11.73 13.29
N VAL A 66 -3.05 -10.42 13.20
CA VAL A 66 -3.87 -9.50 12.41
C VAL A 66 -3.04 -8.92 11.27
N GLY A 67 -3.59 -8.99 10.06
CA GLY A 67 -2.99 -8.45 8.84
C GLY A 67 -1.56 -8.92 8.56
N PRO A 68 -1.28 -10.25 8.52
CA PRO A 68 0.00 -10.74 8.05
C PRO A 68 0.20 -10.43 6.57
N GLU A 69 1.37 -9.93 6.22
CA GLU A 69 1.79 -9.55 4.87
C GLU A 69 3.10 -10.24 4.52
N SER A 70 3.25 -10.58 3.22
CA SER A 70 4.40 -11.25 2.61
C SER A 70 5.03 -12.37 3.44
N PHE A 71 4.90 -13.61 2.99
CA PHE A 71 5.45 -14.77 3.70
C PHE A 71 6.81 -15.18 3.14
N GLU A 72 7.79 -15.38 4.02
CA GLU A 72 9.07 -15.99 3.68
C GLU A 72 9.31 -17.23 4.55
N VAL A 73 9.74 -18.33 3.92
CA VAL A 73 9.98 -19.59 4.62
C VAL A 73 11.46 -19.89 4.66
N ARG A 74 12.01 -20.07 5.86
CA ARG A 74 13.42 -20.45 6.06
C ARG A 74 13.56 -21.36 7.28
N GLU A 75 14.30 -22.45 7.11
CA GLU A 75 14.62 -23.40 8.20
C GLU A 75 13.35 -23.88 8.95
N GLY A 76 12.28 -24.19 8.21
CA GLY A 76 11.00 -24.66 8.78
C GLY A 76 10.22 -23.60 9.57
N SER A 77 10.60 -22.32 9.46
CA SER A 77 9.90 -21.20 10.08
C SER A 77 9.37 -20.23 9.03
N ILE A 78 8.22 -19.62 9.32
CA ILE A 78 7.59 -18.61 8.47
C ILE A 78 7.87 -17.24 9.07
N TYR A 79 8.32 -16.30 8.25
CA TYR A 79 8.52 -14.90 8.59
C TYR A 79 7.46 -14.08 7.89
N THR A 80 6.83 -13.15 8.61
CA THR A 80 5.78 -12.29 8.06
C THR A 80 5.71 -10.99 8.84
N GLY A 81 5.35 -9.91 8.14
CA GLY A 81 5.08 -8.62 8.73
C GLY A 81 3.62 -8.55 9.15
N ILE A 82 3.32 -7.87 10.25
CA ILE A 82 1.94 -7.75 10.74
C ILE A 82 1.58 -6.29 10.99
N ILE A 83 0.28 -6.03 11.18
CA ILE A 83 -0.19 -4.70 11.59
C ILE A 83 0.51 -4.26 12.88
N GLY A 84 0.79 -2.96 12.97
CA GLY A 84 1.60 -2.42 14.07
C GLY A 84 3.10 -2.60 13.86
N GLY A 85 3.55 -2.92 12.65
CA GLY A 85 4.94 -2.80 12.22
C GLY A 85 5.88 -3.86 12.78
N GLN A 86 5.37 -5.01 13.19
CA GLN A 86 6.20 -6.09 13.73
C GLN A 86 6.56 -7.10 12.63
N LEU A 87 7.81 -7.54 12.63
CA LEU A 87 8.23 -8.77 11.96
C LEU A 87 8.16 -9.91 12.96
N ILE A 88 7.40 -10.95 12.64
CA ILE A 88 7.27 -12.13 13.48
C ILE A 88 7.82 -13.36 12.78
N LYS A 89 8.29 -14.30 13.60
CA LYS A 89 8.68 -15.66 13.21
C LYS A 89 7.65 -16.63 13.77
N ILE A 90 7.15 -17.50 12.93
CA ILE A 90 6.21 -18.57 13.26
C ILE A 90 6.93 -19.90 13.08
N THR A 91 7.06 -20.65 14.17
CA THR A 91 7.60 -22.03 14.15
C THR A 91 6.54 -22.94 14.73
N GLY A 92 5.87 -23.71 13.86
CA GLY A 92 4.66 -24.46 14.25
C GLY A 92 3.54 -23.51 14.67
N LYS A 93 3.13 -23.58 15.95
CA LYS A 93 2.12 -22.69 16.55
C LYS A 93 2.71 -21.59 17.42
N LYS A 94 4.05 -21.49 17.52
CA LYS A 94 4.71 -20.48 18.34
C LYS A 94 4.98 -19.22 17.53
N ILE A 95 4.51 -18.08 18.03
CA ILE A 95 4.79 -16.74 17.49
C ILE A 95 5.95 -16.14 18.29
N THR A 96 6.99 -15.66 17.60
CA THR A 96 8.14 -15.00 18.22
C THR A 96 8.39 -13.67 17.52
N PRO A 97 8.39 -12.52 18.22
CA PRO A 97 8.77 -11.25 17.61
C PRO A 97 10.25 -11.26 17.23
N VAL A 98 10.57 -10.77 16.04
CA VAL A 98 11.95 -10.71 15.52
C VAL A 98 12.44 -9.27 15.50
N ALA A 99 11.64 -8.37 14.94
CA ALA A 99 11.98 -6.97 14.80
C ALA A 99 10.73 -6.09 14.84
N LYS A 100 10.92 -4.80 15.13
CA LYS A 100 9.88 -3.77 15.12
C LYS A 100 10.34 -2.64 14.21
N PHE A 101 9.54 -2.34 13.21
CA PHE A 101 9.67 -1.14 12.38
C PHE A 101 8.90 0.01 13.03
N GLY A 102 9.19 1.23 12.58
CA GLY A 102 8.57 2.44 13.09
C GLY A 102 8.76 2.66 14.59
N LYS A 103 7.91 3.55 15.13
CA LYS A 103 7.96 3.99 16.53
C LYS A 103 6.84 3.34 17.34
N LYS A 104 6.83 3.62 18.65
CA LYS A 104 5.69 3.32 19.51
C LYS A 104 4.52 4.20 19.06
N CYS A 105 3.40 3.57 18.75
CA CYS A 105 2.16 4.21 18.33
C CYS A 105 1.04 3.91 19.35
N GLU A 106 -0.06 4.65 19.28
CA GLU A 106 -1.20 4.50 20.20
C GLU A 106 -2.10 3.33 19.80
N GLY A 107 -2.20 3.07 18.49
CA GLY A 107 -3.07 2.03 17.96
C GLY A 107 -2.64 1.54 16.58
N GLN A 108 -3.22 0.40 16.20
CA GLN A 108 -2.90 -0.29 14.94
C GLN A 108 -3.27 0.51 13.68
N TRP A 109 -4.14 1.52 13.81
CA TRP A 109 -4.54 2.43 12.73
C TRP A 109 -3.47 3.48 12.38
N GLU A 110 -2.48 3.69 13.24
CA GLU A 110 -1.39 4.65 13.00
C GLU A 110 -0.24 4.01 12.22
N GLU A 111 -0.53 3.37 11.08
CA GLU A 111 0.48 2.61 10.32
C GLU A 111 1.70 3.46 9.93
N SER A 112 1.53 4.76 9.69
CA SER A 112 2.63 5.70 9.40
C SER A 112 3.59 5.92 10.58
N ILE A 113 3.12 5.70 11.81
CA ILE A 113 3.92 5.81 13.03
C ILE A 113 4.42 4.42 13.44
N CYS A 114 3.54 3.43 13.45
CA CYS A 114 3.88 2.06 13.83
C CYS A 114 4.82 1.38 12.83
N GLY A 115 4.82 1.77 11.56
CA GLY A 115 5.36 0.98 10.46
C GLY A 115 4.37 -0.07 9.95
N ARG A 116 4.54 -0.46 8.68
CA ARG A 116 3.76 -1.50 7.99
C ARG A 116 4.65 -2.25 6.97
N PRO A 117 5.29 -3.36 7.37
CA PRO A 117 6.06 -4.20 6.47
C PRO A 117 5.15 -4.93 5.47
N LEU A 118 5.32 -4.65 4.18
CA LEU A 118 4.46 -5.20 3.11
C LEU A 118 5.16 -6.23 2.23
N GLY A 119 6.49 -6.19 2.16
CA GLY A 119 7.27 -7.10 1.32
C GLY A 119 8.52 -7.56 2.03
N MET A 120 8.92 -8.83 1.85
CA MET A 120 10.22 -9.30 2.34
C MET A 120 10.77 -10.47 1.54
N ARG A 121 12.09 -10.56 1.42
CA ARG A 121 12.79 -11.68 0.75
C ARG A 121 14.11 -11.99 1.43
N PHE A 122 14.41 -13.27 1.63
CA PHE A 122 15.75 -13.66 2.04
C PHE A 122 16.73 -13.57 0.86
N ASP A 123 17.94 -13.10 1.13
CA ASP A 123 19.06 -13.29 0.22
C ASP A 123 19.72 -14.67 0.40
N LYS A 124 20.69 -14.95 -0.48
CA LYS A 124 21.50 -16.17 -0.43
C LYS A 124 22.35 -16.27 0.84
N ALA A 125 22.73 -15.14 1.44
CA ALA A 125 23.58 -15.08 2.64
C ALA A 125 22.80 -15.29 3.95
N GLY A 126 21.46 -15.20 3.93
CA GLY A 126 20.62 -15.31 5.12
C GLY A 126 20.13 -14.01 5.71
N LYS A 127 20.35 -12.88 5.05
CA LYS A 127 19.77 -11.60 5.45
C LYS A 127 18.36 -11.47 4.88
N LEU A 128 17.45 -10.95 5.68
CA LEU A 128 16.08 -10.70 5.28
C LEU A 128 15.94 -9.24 4.85
N TYR A 129 15.63 -9.01 3.58
CA TYR A 129 15.28 -7.67 3.11
C TYR A 129 13.81 -7.45 3.36
N VAL A 130 13.44 -6.33 3.97
CA VAL A 130 12.05 -5.99 4.33
C VAL A 130 11.72 -4.59 3.84
N LEU A 131 10.61 -4.44 3.13
CA LEU A 131 10.05 -3.18 2.68
C LEU A 131 8.90 -2.78 3.59
N ASP A 132 9.07 -1.66 4.27
CA ASP A 132 8.02 -1.00 5.04
C ASP A 132 7.37 0.10 4.21
N ALA A 133 6.04 0.21 4.29
CA ALA A 133 5.26 1.17 3.51
C ALA A 133 5.64 2.64 3.79
N TYR A 134 6.15 2.95 4.98
CA TYR A 134 6.43 4.32 5.44
C TYR A 134 7.91 4.57 5.77
N TYR A 135 8.66 3.52 6.08
CA TYR A 135 10.06 3.61 6.47
C TYR A 135 11.03 3.07 5.41
N GLY A 136 10.52 2.61 4.26
CA GLY A 136 11.34 2.19 3.13
C GLY A 136 11.98 0.81 3.29
N LEU A 137 13.13 0.61 2.65
CA LEU A 137 13.82 -0.68 2.54
C LEU A 137 14.81 -0.87 3.69
N HIS A 138 14.73 -2.03 4.34
CA HIS A 138 15.58 -2.42 5.44
C HIS A 138 16.22 -3.79 5.20
N VAL A 139 17.36 -4.01 5.85
CA VAL A 139 17.96 -5.32 6.03
C VAL A 139 17.81 -5.73 7.48
N VAL A 140 17.28 -6.93 7.69
CA VAL A 140 17.05 -7.53 8.99
C VAL A 140 17.91 -8.77 9.16
N ASP A 141 18.66 -8.81 10.25
CA ASP A 141 19.28 -10.04 10.74
C ASP A 141 18.29 -10.74 11.67
N VAL A 142 17.68 -11.83 11.19
CA VAL A 142 16.64 -12.56 11.92
C VAL A 142 17.13 -13.32 13.16
N LYS A 143 18.45 -13.43 13.36
CA LYS A 143 19.04 -14.07 14.55
C LYS A 143 19.24 -13.07 15.68
N THR A 144 19.65 -11.85 15.33
CA THR A 144 19.92 -10.78 16.30
C THR A 144 18.76 -9.82 16.48
N GLY A 145 17.82 -9.77 15.52
CA GLY A 145 16.74 -8.79 15.47
C GLY A 145 17.20 -7.40 15.00
N SER A 146 18.45 -7.27 14.54
CA SER A 146 18.99 -5.99 14.07
C SER A 146 18.31 -5.56 12.77
N VAL A 147 17.88 -4.30 12.72
CA VAL A 147 17.26 -3.67 11.55
C VAL A 147 18.15 -2.52 11.09
N VAL A 148 18.61 -2.57 9.84
CA VAL A 148 19.43 -1.54 9.22
C VAL A 148 18.65 -0.94 8.04
N PRO A 149 18.32 0.36 8.08
CA PRO A 149 17.70 1.03 6.94
C PRO A 149 18.70 1.13 5.78
N LEU A 150 18.27 0.77 4.58
CA LEU A 150 19.02 0.95 3.34
C LEU A 150 18.51 2.15 2.55
N VAL A 151 17.20 2.33 2.51
CA VAL A 151 16.53 3.43 1.81
C VAL A 151 15.36 3.89 2.69
N PRO A 152 15.24 5.20 2.98
CA PRO A 152 14.10 5.74 3.70
C PRO A 152 12.79 5.66 2.91
#